data_AF-A0A1Y6MID2-F1
#
_entry.id   AF-A0A1Y6MID2-F1
#
_cell.length_a   1.000
_cell.length_b   1.000
_cell.length_c   1.000
_cell.angle_alpha   90.00
_cell.angle_beta   90.00
_cell.angle_gamma   90.00
#
_symmetry.space_group_name_H-M   'P 1'
#
loop_
_entity.id
_entity.type
_entity.pdbx_description
1 polymer ?
#
loop_
_entity_poly.entity_id
_entity_poly.type
_entity_poly.pdbx_seq_one_letter_code
_entity_poly.pdbx_strand_id
1 'polypeptide(L)' 'MKLDFSQLNKQTKKSFSDQHAVIKKVMQGKVVACEHCLQPLMLITPEQSDQPGIGCSKGCTFISLEFN' A
#
# COMPACT_ATOMS: atom_id res chain seq x y z
N MET A 1 -34.29 -7.63 2.15
CA MET A 1 -33.09 -7.89 1.33
C MET A 1 -31.95 -8.21 2.29
N LYS A 2 -31.46 -9.47 2.32
CA LYS A 2 -30.29 -9.83 3.16
C LYS A 2 -29.04 -9.32 2.45
N LEU A 3 -28.38 -8.31 3.01
CA LEU A 3 -27.07 -7.86 2.54
C LEU A 3 -26.06 -8.97 2.83
N ASP A 4 -25.58 -9.65 1.79
CA ASP A 4 -24.53 -10.66 1.91
C ASP A 4 -23.16 -9.96 1.90
N PHE A 5 -22.60 -9.77 3.09
CA PHE A 5 -21.28 -9.17 3.29
C PHE A 5 -20.13 -10.18 3.12
N SER A 6 -20.42 -11.44 2.80
CA SER A 6 -19.39 -12.49 2.72
C SER A 6 -18.38 -12.24 1.61
N GLN A 7 -18.81 -11.67 0.48
CA GLN A 7 -17.93 -11.31 -0.63
C GLN A 7 -17.06 -10.11 -0.29
N LEU A 8 -17.64 -9.07 0.33
CA LEU A 8 -16.90 -7.90 0.82
C LEU A 8 -15.83 -8.31 1.84
N ASN A 9 -16.17 -9.17 2.80
CA ASN A 9 -15.22 -9.66 3.80
C ASN A 9 -14.03 -10.42 3.16
N LYS A 10 -14.26 -11.21 2.11
CA LYS A 10 -13.19 -11.90 1.38
C LYS A 10 -12.30 -10.91 0.62
N GLN A 11 -12.90 -9.94 -0.06
CA GLN A 11 -12.18 -8.90 -0.79
C GLN A 11 -11.31 -8.06 0.15
N THR A 12 -11.84 -7.71 1.31
CA THR A 12 -11.13 -6.96 2.35
C THR A 12 -9.92 -7.75 2.88
N LYS A 13 -10.09 -9.04 3.22
CA LYS A 13 -8.96 -9.89 3.66
C LYS A 13 -7.85 -10.00 2.61
N LYS A 14 -8.23 -10.15 1.34
CA LYS A 14 -7.27 -10.19 0.24
C LYS A 14 -6.52 -8.86 0.10
N SER A 15 -7.24 -7.74 0.13
CA SER A 15 -6.65 -6.40 0.09
C SER A 15 -5.63 -6.18 1.21
N PHE A 16 -5.93 -6.58 2.45
CA PHE A 16 -4.98 -6.48 3.56
C PHE A 16 -3.72 -7.33 3.37
N SER A 17 -3.86 -8.58 2.93
CA SER A 17 -2.70 -9.45 2.66
C SER A 17 -1.84 -8.90 1.53
N ASP A 18 -2.46 -8.39 0.48
CA ASP A 18 -1.77 -7.84 -0.69
C ASP A 18 -1.02 -6.55 -0.30
N GLN A 19 -1.65 -5.65 0.47
CA GLN A 19 -1.00 -4.45 1.01
C GLN A 19 0.22 -4.81 1.89
N HIS A 20 0.09 -5.78 2.79
CA HIS A 20 1.19 -6.20 3.65
C HIS A 20 2.37 -6.79 2.85
N ALA A 21 2.08 -7.57 1.81
CA ALA A 21 3.10 -8.11 0.91
C ALA A 21 3.82 -7.01 0.12
N VAL A 22 3.10 -5.97 -0.33
CA VAL A 22 3.68 -4.79 -0.99
C VAL A 22 4.64 -4.06 -0.03
N ILE A 23 4.20 -3.76 1.19
CA ILE A 23 5.03 -3.08 2.20
C ILE A 23 6.33 -3.86 2.42
N LYS A 24 6.23 -5.18 2.67
CA LYS A 24 7.40 -6.03 2.91
C LYS A 24 8.37 -6.03 1.73
N LYS A 25 7.88 -6.07 0.48
CA LYS A 25 8.72 -6.04 -0.71
C LYS A 25 9.47 -4.70 -0.83
N VAL A 26 8.78 -3.58 -0.65
CA VAL A 26 9.38 -2.25 -0.71
C VAL A 26 10.43 -2.08 0.41
N MET A 27 10.12 -2.51 1.64
CA MET A 27 11.07 -2.48 2.76
C MET A 27 12.32 -3.37 2.53
N GLN A 28 12.19 -4.44 1.72
CA GLN A 28 13.31 -5.28 1.29
C GLN A 28 14.12 -4.67 0.14
N GLY A 29 13.80 -3.44 -0.30
CA GLY A 29 14.42 -2.79 -1.45
C GLY A 29 13.98 -3.36 -2.80
N LYS A 30 12.92 -4.18 -2.83
CA LYS A 30 12.38 -4.69 -4.09
C LYS A 30 11.50 -3.65 -4.75
N VAL A 31 11.64 -3.53 -6.07
CA VAL A 31 10.77 -2.67 -6.88
C VAL A 31 9.38 -3.28 -6.98
N VAL A 32 8.36 -2.52 -6.60
CA VAL A 32 6.95 -2.85 -6.78
C VAL A 32 6.30 -1.73 -7.59
N ALA A 33 5.62 -2.06 -8.67
CA ALA A 33 4.91 -1.08 -9.49
C ALA A 33 3.53 -0.77 -8.89
N CYS A 34 3.12 0.49 -8.97
CA CYS A 34 1.76 0.93 -8.68
C CYS A 34 0.78 0.34 -9.70
N GLU A 35 -0.32 -0.24 -9.24
CA GLU A 35 -1.33 -0.86 -10.13
C GLU A 35 -2.06 0.14 -11.04
N HIS A 36 -2.07 1.43 -10.66
CA HIS A 36 -2.78 2.47 -11.41
C HIS A 36 -1.91 3.16 -12.48
N CYS A 37 -0.67 3.49 -12.14
CA CYS A 37 0.19 4.30 -13.01
C CYS A 37 1.46 3.59 -13.48
N LEU A 38 1.68 2.35 -13.02
CA LEU A 38 2.83 1.49 -13.34
C LEU A 38 4.19 2.10 -12.93
N GLN A 39 4.19 3.21 -12.19
CA GLN A 39 5.40 3.81 -11.61
C GLN A 39 5.83 3.04 -10.35
N PRO A 40 7.13 3.01 -10.02
CA PRO A 40 7.61 2.34 -8.82
C PRO A 40 7.03 3.00 -7.55
N LEU A 41 6.66 2.15 -6.59
CA LEU A 41 6.37 2.56 -5.22
C LEU A 41 7.69 2.79 -4.50
N MET A 42 7.79 3.93 -3.82
CA MET A 42 8.98 4.39 -3.12
C MET A 42 8.69 4.56 -1.64
N LEU A 43 9.69 4.26 -0.80
CA LEU A 43 9.65 4.59 0.62
C LEU A 43 9.84 6.09 0.79
N ILE A 44 8.96 6.69 1.58
CA ILE A 44 9.01 8.06 2.05
C ILE A 44 9.34 7.98 3.53
N THR A 45 10.56 8.39 3.88
CA THR A 45 11.05 8.36 5.26
C THR A 45 10.60 9.60 6.04
N PRO A 46 10.60 9.56 7.39
CA PRO A 46 10.30 10.73 8.22
C PRO A 46 11.25 11.93 7.96
N GLU A 47 12.47 11.68 7.47
CA GLU A 47 13.42 12.73 7.08
C GLU A 47 12.99 13.47 5.80
N GLN A 48 12.13 12.85 4.98
CA GLN A 48 11.67 13.38 3.70
C GLN A 48 10.29 14.05 3.77
N SER A 49 9.45 13.67 4.74
CA SER A 49 8.06 14.12 4.82
C SER A 49 7.48 13.93 6.23
N ASP A 50 6.62 14.87 6.65
CA ASP A 50 5.78 14.75 7.86
C ASP A 50 4.76 13.59 7.76
N GLN A 51 4.55 13.06 6.56
CA GLN A 51 3.73 11.89 6.30
C GLN A 51 4.59 10.78 5.69
N PRO A 52 5.29 10.00 6.54
CA PRO A 52 6.13 8.91 6.08
C PRO A 52 5.26 7.72 5.66
N GLY A 53 5.76 6.92 4.70
CA GLY A 53 4.93 5.92 4.05
C GLY A 53 5.56 5.28 2.82
N ILE A 54 4.73 4.64 2.01
CA ILE A 54 5.08 4.12 0.69
C ILE A 54 4.12 4.73 -0.33
N GLY A 55 4.65 5.34 -1.38
CA GLY A 55 3.82 5.93 -2.43
C GLY A 55 4.49 5.98 -3.79
N CYS A 56 3.68 6.19 -4.85
CA CYS A 56 4.19 6.48 -6.18
C CYS A 56 4.26 8.00 -6.41
N SER A 57 5.11 8.43 -7.35
CA SER A 57 5.30 9.86 -7.68
C SER A 57 4.03 10.59 -8.14
N LYS A 58 3.04 9.88 -8.69
CA LYS A 58 1.75 10.44 -9.11
C LYS A 58 0.71 10.53 -7.99
N GLY A 59 0.97 9.97 -6.80
CA GLY A 59 0.02 9.96 -5.70
C GLY A 59 -1.18 9.00 -5.86
N CYS A 60 -1.12 8.04 -6.79
CA CYS A 60 -2.22 7.09 -7.01
C CYS A 60 -2.38 6.09 -5.85
N THR A 61 -1.27 5.72 -5.22
CA THR A 61 -1.23 4.83 -4.07
C THR A 61 -0.37 5.49 -3.01
N PHE A 62 -0.91 5.58 -1.80
CA PHE A 62 -0.17 6.01 -0.62
C PHE A 62 -0.55 5.11 0.56
N ILE A 63 0.46 4.49 1.15
CA ILE A 63 0.35 3.64 2.33
C ILE A 63 1.09 4.36 3.45
N SER A 64 0.36 4.94 4.38
CA SER A 64 0.95 5.60 5.55
C SER A 64 1.66 4.55 6.42
N LEU A 65 2.87 4.87 6.89
CA LEU A 65 3.62 4.02 7.82
C LEU A 65 3.89 4.80 9.09
N GLU A 66 3.67 4.17 10.25
CA GLU A 66 4.02 4.74 11.54
C GLU A 66 5.45 4.31 11.91
N PHE A 67 6.31 5.28 12.20
CA PHE A 67 7.68 5.10 12.66
C PHE A 67 7.74 5.53 14.13
N ASN A 68 7.17 4.70 15.03
CA ASN A 68 7.26 4.88 16.49
C ASN A 68 8.36 4.00 17.09
#